data_AF-A0A378IQK2-F1
#
_entry.id   AF-A0A378IQK2-F1
#
_cell.length_a   1.000
_cell.length_b   1.000
_cell.length_c   1.000
_cell.angle_alpha   90.00
_cell.angle_beta   90.00
_cell.angle_gamma   90.00
#
_symmetry.space_group_name_H-M   'P 1'
#
loop_
_entity.id
_entity.type
_entity.pdbx_description
1 polymer ?
#
loop_
_entity_poly.entity_id
_entity_poly.type
_entity_poly.pdbx_seq_one_letter_code
_entity_poly.pdbx_strand_id
1 'polypeptide(L)'
;MKHKIEHIANGQLLEAIQTTPKGTTELELGGLGLGSDHSSTWGSVSGHIYTTSELKTGFAAIPSSVRSLDLRSNNFFMKKEKHVFAAISAIPNTVTSLNFSTNYLGMLGQFNLAQLIASLPEGINSLNLTNNNLGNLSGDSLATAFPIVNPAVRYLDLSENFIFANKSPEQAAEICKSLPPTLTALNLSKNNLNQIKLETWHELANTIPHVETLYLSQKELDAMTTEQLSGLKSAFPSLKELILTDEKGKLVDGNDLRVRANLAIKYGFSAQPPSLKEIGAAFFRKTGVNVDEQPIPNELKDFIKKP
;
A
#
# COMPACT_ATOMS: atom_id res chain seq x y z
N MET A 1 17.38 -2.71 -10.89
CA MET A 1 17.07 -2.10 -12.20
C MET A 1 15.57 -2.15 -12.40
N LYS A 2 14.98 -1.06 -12.86
CA LYS A 2 13.54 -0.95 -13.13
C LYS A 2 13.28 -1.09 -14.63
N HIS A 3 12.28 -1.88 -15.01
CA HIS A 3 11.84 -2.04 -16.38
C HIS A 3 10.32 -1.91 -16.47
N LYS A 4 9.85 -1.14 -17.44
CA LYS A 4 8.42 -0.91 -17.69
C LYS A 4 8.06 -1.47 -19.06
N ILE A 5 7.03 -2.30 -19.11
CA ILE A 5 6.41 -2.74 -20.36
C ILE A 5 5.26 -1.76 -20.64
N GLU A 6 5.39 -0.96 -21.69
CA GLU A 6 4.42 0.10 -22.00
C GLU A 6 3.30 -0.37 -22.94
N HIS A 7 3.58 -1.38 -23.75
CA HIS A 7 2.65 -1.91 -24.74
C HIS A 7 2.89 -3.40 -24.90
N ILE A 8 1.80 -4.16 -25.00
CA ILE A 8 1.82 -5.58 -25.30
C ILE A 8 0.95 -5.77 -26.53
N ALA A 9 1.53 -6.30 -27.60
CA ALA A 9 0.75 -6.70 -28.77
C ALA A 9 -0.23 -7.81 -28.39
N ASN A 10 -1.39 -7.88 -29.07
CA ASN A 10 -2.49 -8.75 -28.68
C ASN A 10 -2.05 -10.20 -28.46
N GLY A 11 -2.26 -10.72 -27.25
CA GLY A 11 -1.91 -12.07 -26.83
C GLY A 11 -0.43 -12.32 -26.51
N GLN A 12 0.43 -11.30 -26.63
CA GLN A 12 1.89 -11.45 -26.52
C GLN A 12 2.44 -11.16 -25.12
N LEU A 13 1.65 -11.35 -24.06
CA LEU A 13 2.08 -11.07 -22.69
C LEU A 13 3.31 -11.89 -22.28
N LEU A 14 3.32 -13.18 -22.64
CA LEU A 14 4.44 -14.07 -22.35
C LEU A 14 5.72 -13.57 -23.03
N GLU A 15 5.65 -13.28 -24.32
CA GLU A 15 6.80 -12.82 -25.09
C GLU A 15 7.30 -11.47 -24.56
N ALA A 16 6.40 -10.53 -24.25
CA ALA A 16 6.77 -9.25 -23.66
C ALA A 16 7.52 -9.44 -22.33
N ILE A 17 7.02 -10.29 -21.43
CA ILE A 17 7.70 -10.58 -20.16
C ILE A 17 9.06 -11.26 -20.39
N GLN A 18 9.17 -12.18 -21.34
CA GLN A 18 10.44 -12.85 -21.66
C GLN A 18 11.51 -11.91 -22.24
N THR A 19 11.11 -10.80 -22.85
CA THR A 19 12.05 -9.76 -23.32
C THR A 19 12.58 -8.86 -22.20
N THR A 20 12.11 -9.02 -20.96
CA THR A 20 12.57 -8.25 -19.80
C THR A 20 14.11 -8.35 -19.66
N PRO A 21 14.84 -7.21 -19.58
CA PRO A 21 16.28 -7.22 -19.46
C PRO A 21 16.78 -8.04 -18.25
N LYS A 22 17.87 -8.78 -18.44
CA LYS A 22 18.54 -9.50 -17.35
C LYS A 22 18.93 -8.53 -16.22
N GLY A 23 18.67 -8.92 -14.97
CA GLY A 23 18.95 -8.10 -13.80
C GLY A 23 17.84 -7.09 -13.44
N THR A 24 16.70 -7.12 -14.14
CA THR A 24 15.49 -6.40 -13.72
C THR A 24 15.05 -6.89 -12.34
N THR A 25 14.91 -5.96 -11.40
CA THR A 25 14.45 -6.20 -10.02
C THR A 25 13.07 -5.61 -9.77
N GLU A 26 12.65 -4.63 -10.57
CA GLU A 26 11.33 -4.01 -10.53
C GLU A 26 10.72 -4.06 -11.93
N LEU A 27 9.58 -4.74 -12.07
CA LEU A 27 8.87 -4.89 -13.33
C LEU A 27 7.54 -4.14 -13.25
N GLU A 28 7.32 -3.18 -14.14
CA GLU A 28 6.06 -2.44 -14.24
C GLU A 28 5.21 -2.95 -15.42
N LEU A 29 4.06 -3.50 -15.10
CA LEU A 29 3.02 -3.96 -16.02
C LEU A 29 1.72 -3.16 -15.83
N GLY A 30 1.81 -1.92 -15.36
CA GLY A 30 0.65 -1.09 -15.05
C GLY A 30 0.01 -0.48 -16.30
N GLY A 31 -1.31 -0.37 -16.31
CA GLY A 31 -2.05 0.30 -17.39
C GLY A 31 -2.20 -0.54 -18.68
N LEU A 32 -2.00 -1.86 -18.61
CA LEU A 32 -1.98 -2.74 -19.78
C LEU A 32 -3.32 -3.44 -20.05
N GLY A 33 -4.35 -3.16 -19.25
CA GLY A 33 -5.69 -3.75 -19.41
C GLY A 33 -5.73 -5.25 -19.17
N LEU A 34 -4.81 -5.79 -18.35
CA LEU A 34 -4.70 -7.24 -18.11
C LEU A 34 -5.99 -7.87 -17.54
N GLY A 35 -6.77 -7.07 -16.81
CA GLY A 35 -8.04 -7.44 -16.22
C GLY A 35 -9.27 -7.15 -17.09
N SER A 36 -9.13 -6.65 -18.32
CA SER A 36 -10.27 -6.33 -19.16
C SER A 36 -11.09 -7.57 -19.59
N ASP A 37 -12.39 -7.37 -19.74
CA ASP A 37 -13.39 -8.36 -20.21
C ASP A 37 -14.49 -7.64 -21.01
N HIS A 38 -14.99 -8.23 -22.11
CA HIS A 38 -16.01 -7.62 -23.00
C HIS A 38 -17.43 -7.71 -22.43
N SER A 39 -17.64 -8.49 -21.36
CA SER A 39 -18.99 -8.65 -20.79
C SER A 39 -19.45 -7.44 -19.95
N SER A 40 -18.58 -6.47 -19.68
CA SER A 40 -18.92 -5.31 -18.86
C SER A 40 -19.46 -4.16 -19.71
N THR A 41 -20.56 -3.56 -19.26
CA THR A 41 -21.15 -2.33 -19.81
C THR A 41 -20.32 -1.07 -19.52
N TRP A 42 -19.20 -1.20 -18.81
CA TRP A 42 -18.33 -0.10 -18.39
C TRP A 42 -17.22 0.14 -19.42
N GLY A 43 -17.51 1.03 -20.38
CA GLY A 43 -16.55 1.55 -21.34
C GLY A 43 -16.21 0.57 -22.46
N SER A 44 -16.16 1.07 -23.70
CA SER A 44 -15.65 0.31 -24.84
C SER A 44 -14.14 0.17 -24.66
N VAL A 45 -13.68 -0.92 -24.03
CA VAL A 45 -12.25 -1.20 -23.98
C VAL A 45 -11.86 -1.77 -25.33
N SER A 46 -11.39 -0.91 -26.24
CA SER A 46 -10.69 -1.35 -27.43
C SER A 46 -9.35 -1.96 -26.99
N GLY A 47 -9.23 -3.29 -27.01
CA GLY A 47 -8.01 -3.97 -26.59
C GLY A 47 -8.15 -5.49 -26.55
N HIS A 48 -7.01 -6.19 -26.50
CA HIS A 48 -6.96 -7.64 -26.34
C HIS A 48 -7.53 -8.08 -24.99
N ILE A 49 -8.35 -9.13 -24.99
CA ILE A 49 -8.76 -9.80 -23.75
C ILE A 49 -7.77 -10.90 -23.45
N TYR A 50 -7.02 -10.72 -22.37
CA TYR A 50 -6.20 -11.79 -21.84
C TYR A 50 -7.07 -12.87 -21.21
N THR A 51 -6.96 -14.07 -21.76
CA THR A 51 -7.49 -15.29 -21.16
C THR A 51 -6.73 -15.61 -19.86
N THR A 52 -7.34 -16.43 -19.01
CA THR A 52 -6.67 -16.96 -17.81
C THR A 52 -5.34 -17.63 -18.14
N SER A 53 -5.28 -18.36 -19.26
CA SER A 53 -4.08 -19.10 -19.67
C SER A 53 -2.95 -18.15 -20.05
N GLU A 54 -3.25 -17.08 -20.80
CA GLU A 54 -2.26 -16.06 -21.17
C GLU A 54 -1.72 -15.34 -19.94
N LEU A 55 -2.61 -14.90 -19.03
CA LEU A 55 -2.19 -14.24 -17.78
C LEU A 55 -1.33 -15.17 -16.92
N LYS A 56 -1.79 -16.41 -16.72
CA LYS A 56 -1.09 -17.39 -15.88
C LYS A 56 0.30 -17.70 -16.44
N THR A 57 0.39 -17.91 -17.75
CA THR A 57 1.67 -18.24 -18.41
C THR A 57 2.61 -17.03 -18.42
N GLY A 58 2.06 -15.82 -18.66
CA GLY A 58 2.83 -14.58 -18.60
C GLY A 58 3.38 -14.31 -17.19
N PHE A 59 2.54 -14.37 -16.16
CA PHE A 59 2.98 -14.15 -14.78
C PHE A 59 3.97 -15.21 -14.31
N ALA A 60 3.77 -16.49 -14.67
CA ALA A 60 4.73 -17.54 -14.36
C ALA A 60 6.11 -17.32 -15.02
N ALA A 61 6.18 -16.56 -16.11
CA ALA A 61 7.42 -16.25 -16.82
C ALA A 61 8.15 -15.00 -16.29
N ILE A 62 7.63 -14.33 -15.26
CA ILE A 62 8.31 -13.19 -14.63
C ILE A 62 9.72 -13.63 -14.19
N PRO A 63 10.79 -12.90 -14.59
CA PRO A 63 12.15 -13.31 -14.28
C PRO A 63 12.40 -13.45 -12.77
N SER A 64 13.16 -14.47 -12.38
CA SER A 64 13.47 -14.77 -10.97
C SER A 64 14.29 -13.68 -10.26
N SER A 65 14.85 -12.73 -11.00
CA SER A 65 15.50 -11.52 -10.45
C SER A 65 14.52 -10.46 -9.97
N VAL A 66 13.26 -10.50 -10.42
CA VAL A 66 12.22 -9.53 -10.04
C VAL A 66 11.83 -9.72 -8.58
N ARG A 67 11.80 -8.61 -7.83
CA ARG A 67 11.42 -8.52 -6.41
C ARG A 67 10.19 -7.61 -6.22
N SER A 68 10.00 -6.62 -7.09
CA SER A 68 8.83 -5.75 -7.10
C SER A 68 8.08 -5.87 -8.42
N LEU A 69 6.76 -6.05 -8.34
CA LEU A 69 5.87 -6.12 -9.48
C LEU A 69 4.79 -5.04 -9.36
N ASP A 70 4.66 -4.20 -10.37
CA ASP A 70 3.59 -3.20 -10.47
C ASP A 70 2.50 -3.66 -11.45
N LEU A 71 1.30 -3.92 -10.91
CA LEU A 71 0.10 -4.31 -11.62
C LEU A 71 -0.99 -3.21 -11.57
N ARG A 72 -0.62 -1.96 -11.30
CA ARG A 72 -1.58 -0.86 -11.17
C ARG A 72 -2.43 -0.63 -12.43
N SER A 73 -3.65 -0.14 -12.26
CA SER A 73 -4.47 0.32 -13.40
C SER A 73 -4.71 -0.75 -14.48
N ASN A 74 -4.93 -2.01 -14.08
CA ASN A 74 -5.19 -3.12 -14.99
C ASN A 74 -6.64 -3.56 -15.04
N ASN A 75 -7.55 -2.89 -14.33
CA ASN A 75 -8.98 -3.17 -14.31
C ASN A 75 -9.32 -4.61 -13.87
N PHE A 76 -8.58 -5.19 -12.92
CA PHE A 76 -8.83 -6.57 -12.48
C PHE A 76 -10.26 -6.84 -11.97
N PHE A 77 -11.01 -5.81 -11.54
CA PHE A 77 -12.41 -5.95 -11.20
C PHE A 77 -13.33 -6.38 -12.36
N MET A 78 -12.94 -6.14 -13.62
CA MET A 78 -13.77 -6.44 -14.79
C MET A 78 -13.73 -7.93 -15.17
N LYS A 79 -12.65 -8.63 -14.80
CA LYS A 79 -12.47 -10.05 -15.11
C LYS A 79 -13.13 -10.91 -14.04
N LYS A 80 -13.78 -12.00 -14.46
CA LYS A 80 -14.39 -12.95 -13.52
C LYS A 80 -13.35 -13.45 -12.52
N GLU A 81 -13.77 -13.57 -11.27
CA GLU A 81 -12.90 -13.57 -10.10
C GLU A 81 -12.01 -14.82 -10.07
N LYS A 82 -12.58 -15.98 -10.40
CA LYS A 82 -11.83 -17.24 -10.54
C LYS A 82 -10.65 -17.16 -11.51
N HIS A 83 -10.74 -16.32 -12.54
CA HIS A 83 -9.69 -16.14 -13.53
C HIS A 83 -8.58 -15.21 -13.01
N VAL A 84 -8.96 -14.18 -12.25
CA VAL A 84 -7.99 -13.30 -11.57
C VAL A 84 -7.18 -14.10 -10.56
N PHE A 85 -7.82 -14.86 -9.68
CA PHE A 85 -7.11 -15.63 -8.63
C PHE A 85 -6.15 -16.67 -9.21
N ALA A 86 -6.59 -17.36 -10.26
CA ALA A 86 -5.75 -18.34 -10.96
C ALA A 86 -4.54 -17.71 -11.67
N ALA A 87 -4.66 -16.47 -12.14
CA ALA A 87 -3.54 -15.73 -12.70
C ALA A 87 -2.59 -15.25 -11.60
N ILE A 88 -3.12 -14.58 -10.57
CA ILE A 88 -2.32 -14.00 -9.47
C ILE A 88 -1.51 -15.05 -8.72
N SER A 89 -2.06 -16.25 -8.50
CA SER A 89 -1.34 -17.37 -7.90
C SER A 89 -0.16 -17.90 -8.72
N ALA A 90 -0.01 -17.49 -9.99
CA ALA A 90 1.14 -17.84 -10.81
C ALA A 90 2.28 -16.82 -10.74
N ILE A 91 2.13 -15.71 -10.01
CA ILE A 91 3.23 -14.78 -9.76
C ILE A 91 4.31 -15.51 -8.94
N PRO A 92 5.60 -15.47 -9.35
CA PRO A 92 6.66 -16.17 -8.63
C PRO A 92 6.82 -15.66 -7.20
N ASN A 93 7.10 -16.58 -6.25
CA ASN A 93 7.41 -16.27 -4.86
C ASN A 93 8.68 -15.40 -4.68
N THR A 94 9.46 -15.20 -5.76
CA THR A 94 10.57 -14.24 -5.75
C THR A 94 10.09 -12.79 -5.70
N VAL A 95 8.84 -12.51 -6.09
CA VAL A 95 8.22 -11.20 -5.91
C VAL A 95 7.82 -11.06 -4.45
N THR A 96 8.30 -9.99 -3.81
CA THR A 96 8.04 -9.69 -2.40
C THR A 96 7.26 -8.39 -2.20
N SER A 97 7.26 -7.51 -3.20
CA SER A 97 6.47 -6.27 -3.23
C SER A 97 5.52 -6.28 -4.42
N LEU A 98 4.23 -6.09 -4.15
CA LEU A 98 3.18 -6.07 -5.17
C LEU A 98 2.39 -4.77 -5.08
N ASN A 99 2.33 -4.05 -6.20
CA ASN A 99 1.44 -2.92 -6.37
C ASN A 99 0.17 -3.33 -7.13
N PHE A 100 -0.98 -3.25 -6.47
CA PHE A 100 -2.31 -3.54 -7.02
C PHE A 100 -3.21 -2.29 -7.07
N SER A 101 -2.62 -1.09 -6.97
CA SER A 101 -3.36 0.16 -6.91
C SER A 101 -4.24 0.40 -8.14
N THR A 102 -5.36 1.12 -7.99
CA THR A 102 -6.20 1.55 -9.12
C THR A 102 -6.74 0.39 -9.96
N ASN A 103 -7.18 -0.69 -9.31
CA ASN A 103 -7.83 -1.84 -9.95
C ASN A 103 -9.33 -1.95 -9.61
N TYR A 104 -9.89 -0.94 -8.94
CA TYR A 104 -11.29 -0.87 -8.49
C TYR A 104 -11.75 -2.13 -7.74
N LEU A 105 -10.88 -2.69 -6.90
CA LEU A 105 -11.19 -3.95 -6.18
C LEU A 105 -12.43 -3.86 -5.28
N GLY A 106 -12.84 -2.66 -4.87
CA GLY A 106 -14.09 -2.45 -4.12
C GLY A 106 -15.37 -2.66 -4.94
N MET A 107 -15.25 -2.81 -6.26
CA MET A 107 -16.33 -3.23 -7.15
C MET A 107 -16.41 -4.75 -7.33
N LEU A 108 -15.48 -5.50 -6.74
CA LEU A 108 -15.63 -6.95 -6.66
C LEU A 108 -16.87 -7.28 -5.82
N GLY A 109 -17.59 -8.34 -6.18
CA GLY A 109 -18.69 -8.86 -5.36
C GLY A 109 -18.27 -9.14 -3.91
N GLN A 110 -19.26 -9.23 -3.02
CA GLN A 110 -19.04 -9.61 -1.62
C GLN A 110 -18.23 -10.92 -1.57
N PHE A 111 -17.23 -10.99 -0.68
CA PHE A 111 -16.29 -12.12 -0.49
C PHE A 111 -15.11 -12.28 -1.47
N ASN A 112 -15.07 -11.54 -2.57
CA ASN A 112 -14.01 -11.73 -3.57
C ASN A 112 -12.66 -11.12 -3.18
N LEU A 113 -12.63 -10.11 -2.29
CA LEU A 113 -11.37 -9.54 -1.80
C LEU A 113 -10.59 -10.55 -0.95
N ALA A 114 -11.27 -11.28 -0.08
CA ALA A 114 -10.67 -12.34 0.75
C ALA A 114 -10.01 -13.42 -0.12
N GLN A 115 -10.70 -13.86 -1.17
CA GLN A 115 -10.17 -14.85 -2.11
C GLN A 115 -9.01 -14.31 -2.95
N LEU A 116 -9.05 -13.03 -3.34
CA LEU A 116 -7.92 -12.37 -4.01
C LEU A 116 -6.68 -12.37 -3.11
N ILE A 117 -6.82 -11.92 -1.86
CA ILE A 117 -5.71 -11.87 -0.90
C ILE A 117 -5.17 -13.28 -0.64
N ALA A 118 -6.04 -14.28 -0.49
CA ALA A 118 -5.64 -15.68 -0.33
C ALA A 118 -4.87 -16.24 -1.55
N SER A 119 -5.07 -15.67 -2.73
CA SER A 119 -4.38 -16.08 -3.96
C SER A 119 -3.00 -15.43 -4.16
N LEU A 120 -2.64 -14.47 -3.30
CA LEU A 120 -1.34 -13.81 -3.37
C LEU A 120 -0.20 -14.79 -3.03
N PRO A 121 0.96 -14.69 -3.72
CA PRO A 121 2.12 -15.52 -3.39
C PRO A 121 2.60 -15.34 -1.94
N GLU A 122 3.10 -16.40 -1.32
CA GLU A 122 3.59 -16.39 0.07
C GLU A 122 4.83 -15.47 0.27
N GLY A 123 5.53 -15.13 -0.80
CA GLY A 123 6.68 -14.21 -0.75
C GLY A 123 6.31 -12.75 -0.47
N ILE A 124 5.03 -12.36 -0.65
CA ILE A 124 4.60 -10.96 -0.53
C ILE A 124 4.66 -10.47 0.92
N ASN A 125 5.50 -9.45 1.15
CA ASN A 125 5.66 -8.76 2.44
C ASN A 125 5.43 -7.24 2.36
N SER A 126 5.16 -6.72 1.16
CA SER A 126 4.73 -5.34 0.91
C SER A 126 3.58 -5.35 -0.10
N LEU A 127 2.42 -4.84 0.32
CA LEU A 127 1.21 -4.83 -0.51
C LEU A 127 0.65 -3.40 -0.59
N ASN A 128 0.51 -2.90 -1.82
CA ASN A 128 -0.12 -1.63 -2.10
C ASN A 128 -1.52 -1.85 -2.71
N LEU A 129 -2.56 -1.38 -2.00
CA LEU A 129 -3.95 -1.41 -2.43
C LEU A 129 -4.53 0.00 -2.62
N THR A 130 -3.69 1.02 -2.81
CA THR A 130 -4.10 2.42 -2.97
C THR A 130 -5.17 2.59 -4.06
N ASN A 131 -6.15 3.45 -3.80
CA ASN A 131 -7.15 3.86 -4.80
C ASN A 131 -7.89 2.67 -5.44
N ASN A 132 -8.45 1.79 -4.62
CA ASN A 132 -9.24 0.64 -5.06
C ASN A 132 -10.73 0.73 -4.68
N ASN A 133 -11.16 1.86 -4.11
CA ASN A 133 -12.54 2.08 -3.64
C ASN A 133 -13.01 1.00 -2.66
N LEU A 134 -12.12 0.43 -1.83
CA LEU A 134 -12.45 -0.67 -0.92
C LEU A 134 -13.62 -0.35 0.04
N GLY A 135 -13.88 0.93 0.33
CA GLY A 135 -15.05 1.39 1.08
C GLY A 135 -16.41 1.00 0.47
N ASN A 136 -16.47 0.65 -0.82
CA ASN A 136 -17.69 0.15 -1.46
C ASN A 136 -18.07 -1.27 -1.02
N LEU A 137 -17.13 -2.04 -0.44
CA LEU A 137 -17.41 -3.34 0.15
C LEU A 137 -18.12 -3.19 1.50
N SER A 138 -18.81 -4.25 1.94
CA SER A 138 -19.38 -4.29 3.29
C SER A 138 -18.28 -4.33 4.36
N GLY A 139 -18.61 -3.90 5.59
CA GLY A 139 -17.69 -4.02 6.73
C GLY A 139 -17.22 -5.47 6.93
N ASP A 140 -18.15 -6.41 6.92
CA ASP A 140 -17.90 -7.84 7.05
C ASP A 140 -16.98 -8.39 5.96
N SER A 141 -17.10 -7.90 4.71
CA SER A 141 -16.23 -8.33 3.61
C SER A 141 -14.78 -7.88 3.85
N LEU A 142 -14.58 -6.65 4.32
CA LEU A 142 -13.27 -6.12 4.68
C LEU A 142 -12.70 -6.86 5.91
N ALA A 143 -13.54 -7.05 6.94
CA ALA A 143 -13.19 -7.74 8.17
C ALA A 143 -12.82 -9.22 7.95
N THR A 144 -13.40 -9.86 6.92
CA THR A 144 -13.03 -11.21 6.51
C THR A 144 -11.73 -11.23 5.69
N ALA A 145 -11.47 -10.18 4.91
CA ALA A 145 -10.35 -10.14 3.97
C ALA A 145 -9.02 -9.76 4.63
N PHE A 146 -9.00 -8.77 5.53
CA PHE A 146 -7.76 -8.30 6.14
C PHE A 146 -7.00 -9.34 6.98
N PRO A 147 -7.65 -10.22 7.76
CA PRO A 147 -6.94 -11.27 8.50
C PRO A 147 -6.18 -12.27 7.61
N ILE A 148 -6.54 -12.37 6.32
CA ILE A 148 -5.95 -13.30 5.36
C ILE A 148 -4.64 -12.73 4.77
N VAL A 149 -4.40 -11.43 4.91
CA VAL A 149 -3.16 -10.80 4.43
C VAL A 149 -1.97 -11.54 5.02
N ASN A 150 -1.02 -11.88 4.15
CA ASN A 150 0.15 -12.68 4.50
C ASN A 150 0.83 -12.14 5.77
N PRO A 151 1.06 -12.97 6.81
CA PRO A 151 1.71 -12.57 8.05
C PRO A 151 3.14 -12.02 7.88
N ALA A 152 3.77 -12.15 6.71
CA ALA A 152 5.03 -11.50 6.37
C ALA A 152 4.86 -10.01 6.03
N VAL A 153 3.64 -9.55 5.73
CA VAL A 153 3.34 -8.15 5.43
C VAL A 153 3.55 -7.29 6.68
N ARG A 154 4.46 -6.32 6.58
CA ARG A 154 4.74 -5.32 7.63
C ARG A 154 4.21 -3.93 7.27
N TYR A 155 4.00 -3.68 5.99
CA TYR A 155 3.46 -2.44 5.45
C TYR A 155 2.27 -2.73 4.54
N LEU A 156 1.15 -2.06 4.81
CA LEU A 156 -0.07 -2.13 4.01
C LEU A 156 -0.49 -0.71 3.60
N ASP A 157 -0.62 -0.50 2.30
CA ASP A 157 -1.13 0.77 1.77
C ASP A 157 -2.63 0.69 1.48
N LEU A 158 -3.45 1.37 2.29
CA LEU A 158 -4.89 1.50 2.11
C LEU A 158 -5.29 2.94 1.75
N SER A 159 -4.36 3.77 1.28
CA SER A 159 -4.68 5.15 0.91
C SER A 159 -5.72 5.25 -0.22
N GLU A 160 -6.49 6.34 -0.25
CA GLU A 160 -7.48 6.60 -1.31
C GLU A 160 -8.59 5.52 -1.46
N ASN A 161 -8.97 4.84 -0.38
CA ASN A 161 -9.96 3.74 -0.45
C ASN A 161 -11.34 4.05 0.13
N PHE A 162 -11.48 5.18 0.82
CA PHE A 162 -12.70 5.55 1.55
C PHE A 162 -13.14 4.45 2.54
N ILE A 163 -12.21 3.78 3.23
CA ILE A 163 -12.49 2.50 3.93
C ILE A 163 -13.63 2.57 4.97
N PHE A 164 -13.88 3.76 5.53
CA PHE A 164 -14.91 4.00 6.54
C PHE A 164 -16.19 4.63 5.96
N ALA A 165 -16.23 4.90 4.66
CA ALA A 165 -17.42 5.48 4.04
C ALA A 165 -18.61 4.53 4.14
N ASN A 166 -19.75 5.08 4.56
CA ASN A 166 -21.01 4.37 4.75
C ASN A 166 -20.89 3.14 5.69
N LYS A 167 -19.98 3.17 6.67
CA LYS A 167 -19.87 2.15 7.72
C LYS A 167 -20.47 2.65 9.02
N SER A 168 -21.12 1.76 9.76
CA SER A 168 -21.49 2.06 11.16
C SER A 168 -20.23 2.12 12.04
N PRO A 169 -20.29 2.74 13.23
CA PRO A 169 -19.20 2.70 14.21
C PRO A 169 -18.69 1.28 14.50
N GLU A 170 -19.61 0.32 14.65
CA GLU A 170 -19.29 -1.07 14.96
C GLU A 170 -18.56 -1.74 13.80
N GLN A 171 -19.03 -1.54 12.57
CA GLN A 171 -18.36 -2.06 11.37
C GLN A 171 -16.97 -1.46 11.21
N ALA A 172 -16.81 -0.16 11.44
CA ALA A 172 -15.50 0.49 11.38
C ALA A 172 -14.53 -0.13 12.41
N ALA A 173 -14.99 -0.36 13.64
CA ALA A 173 -14.19 -1.00 14.67
C ALA A 173 -13.85 -2.45 14.35
N GLU A 174 -14.77 -3.22 13.77
CA GLU A 174 -14.53 -4.59 13.32
C GLU A 174 -13.46 -4.63 12.22
N ILE A 175 -13.54 -3.73 11.22
CA ILE A 175 -12.51 -3.57 10.19
C ILE A 175 -11.15 -3.31 10.83
N CYS A 176 -11.05 -2.34 11.75
CA CYS A 176 -9.78 -2.01 12.42
C CYS A 176 -9.22 -3.18 13.23
N LYS A 177 -10.07 -3.90 13.98
CA LYS A 177 -9.69 -5.08 14.76
C LYS A 177 -9.23 -6.26 13.89
N SER A 178 -9.72 -6.33 12.65
CA SER A 178 -9.37 -7.38 11.68
C SER A 178 -8.03 -7.16 10.96
N LEU A 179 -7.40 -6.00 11.13
CA LEU A 179 -6.09 -5.73 10.55
C LEU A 179 -5.06 -6.75 11.05
N PRO A 180 -4.14 -7.23 10.20
CA PRO A 180 -3.16 -8.23 10.60
C PRO A 180 -2.34 -7.77 11.81
N PRO A 181 -2.23 -8.58 12.88
CA PRO A 181 -1.47 -8.18 14.07
C PRO A 181 0.04 -8.01 13.81
N THR A 182 0.54 -8.48 12.67
CA THR A 182 1.92 -8.32 12.22
C THR A 182 2.20 -6.96 11.56
N LEU A 183 1.17 -6.15 11.32
CA LEU A 183 1.29 -4.89 10.59
C LEU A 183 1.92 -3.79 11.46
N THR A 184 3.15 -3.41 11.16
CA THR A 184 3.84 -2.35 11.92
C THR A 184 3.65 -0.97 11.30
N ALA A 185 3.33 -0.90 10.01
CA ALA A 185 3.13 0.34 9.28
C ALA A 185 1.86 0.31 8.41
N LEU A 186 1.05 1.36 8.51
CA LEU A 186 -0.23 1.46 7.79
C LEU A 186 -0.35 2.83 7.12
N ASN A 187 -0.79 2.85 5.86
CA ASN A 187 -1.15 4.10 5.18
C ASN A 187 -2.67 4.23 5.04
N LEU A 188 -3.23 5.24 5.71
CA LEU A 188 -4.65 5.61 5.66
C LEU A 188 -4.87 6.99 5.03
N SER A 189 -3.86 7.58 4.40
CA SER A 189 -4.01 8.88 3.75
C SER A 189 -5.17 8.91 2.73
N LYS A 190 -5.90 10.03 2.68
CA LYS A 190 -6.95 10.27 1.69
C LYS A 190 -8.11 9.26 1.80
N ASN A 191 -8.51 8.92 3.02
CA ASN A 191 -9.68 8.06 3.29
C ASN A 191 -10.92 8.83 3.77
N ASN A 192 -10.93 10.16 3.62
CA ASN A 192 -11.90 11.08 4.18
C ASN A 192 -12.02 10.98 5.71
N LEU A 193 -10.88 10.84 6.40
CA LEU A 193 -10.86 10.67 7.86
C LEU A 193 -11.51 11.84 8.61
N ASN A 194 -11.45 13.05 8.04
CA ASN A 194 -12.10 14.24 8.57
C ASN A 194 -13.63 14.21 8.48
N GLN A 195 -14.20 13.35 7.62
CA GLN A 195 -15.65 13.16 7.49
C GLN A 195 -16.19 12.08 8.43
N ILE A 196 -15.31 11.35 9.13
CA ILE A 196 -15.72 10.34 10.12
C ILE A 196 -16.32 11.03 11.34
N LYS A 197 -17.51 10.58 11.74
CA LYS A 197 -18.21 11.11 12.90
C LYS A 197 -17.45 10.81 14.19
N LEU A 198 -17.60 11.68 15.19
CA LEU A 198 -16.92 11.53 16.48
C LEU A 198 -17.30 10.22 17.20
N GLU A 199 -18.56 9.80 17.11
CA GLU A 199 -19.05 8.52 17.65
C GLU A 199 -18.26 7.31 17.10
N THR A 200 -17.91 7.34 15.81
CA THR A 200 -17.07 6.30 15.20
C THR A 200 -15.67 6.32 15.78
N TRP A 201 -15.05 7.49 15.93
CA TRP A 201 -13.72 7.58 16.55
C TRP A 201 -13.69 7.07 17.99
N HIS A 202 -14.77 7.24 18.76
CA HIS A 202 -14.89 6.64 20.09
C HIS A 202 -14.87 5.11 20.04
N GLU A 203 -15.59 4.50 19.09
CA GLU A 203 -15.62 3.05 18.91
C GLU A 203 -14.29 2.48 18.38
N LEU A 204 -13.52 3.32 17.66
CA LEU A 204 -12.19 2.95 17.17
C LEU A 204 -11.10 2.99 18.24
N ALA A 205 -11.37 3.50 19.45
CA ALA A 205 -10.38 3.60 20.50
C ALA A 205 -9.72 2.23 20.80
N ASN A 206 -8.39 2.21 20.79
CA ASN A 206 -7.53 1.03 21.02
C ASN A 206 -7.74 -0.14 20.06
N THR A 207 -8.40 0.06 18.91
CA THR A 207 -8.66 -1.03 17.95
C THR A 207 -7.44 -1.41 17.11
N ILE A 208 -6.41 -0.54 17.03
CA ILE A 208 -5.19 -0.79 16.25
C ILE A 208 -3.95 -0.67 17.14
N PRO A 209 -3.72 -1.62 18.07
CA PRO A 209 -2.66 -1.52 19.07
C PRO A 209 -1.26 -1.88 18.56
N HIS A 210 -1.13 -2.38 17.34
CA HIS A 210 0.10 -2.98 16.82
C HIS A 210 0.85 -2.08 15.81
N VAL A 211 0.18 -1.08 15.24
CA VAL A 211 0.77 -0.17 14.24
C VAL A 211 1.62 0.88 14.94
N GLU A 212 2.88 0.97 14.52
CA GLU A 212 3.89 1.90 15.06
C GLU A 212 4.17 3.09 14.14
N THR A 213 3.90 2.95 12.83
CA THR A 213 4.07 4.01 11.83
C THR A 213 2.77 4.22 11.06
N LEU A 214 2.24 5.44 11.05
CA LEU A 214 0.98 5.78 10.39
C LEU A 214 1.19 6.88 9.35
N TYR A 215 0.75 6.64 8.12
CA TYR A 215 0.75 7.65 7.05
C TYR A 215 -0.65 8.25 6.89
N LEU A 216 -0.76 9.58 6.98
CA LEU A 216 -2.02 10.33 6.88
C LEU A 216 -1.91 11.50 5.90
N SER A 217 -3.04 11.95 5.35
CA SER A 217 -3.09 13.16 4.54
C SER A 217 -3.04 14.39 5.44
N GLN A 218 -2.11 15.30 5.18
CA GLN A 218 -2.03 16.55 5.94
C GLN A 218 -3.32 17.37 5.82
N LYS A 219 -3.89 17.42 4.62
CA LYS A 219 -5.15 18.13 4.35
C LYS A 219 -6.32 17.59 5.16
N GLU A 220 -6.39 16.27 5.35
CA GLU A 220 -7.44 15.67 6.17
C GLU A 220 -7.25 16.05 7.64
N LEU A 221 -6.02 15.98 8.16
CA LEU A 221 -5.73 16.37 9.53
C LEU A 221 -6.00 17.85 9.79
N ASP A 222 -5.67 18.74 8.85
CA ASP A 222 -5.97 20.17 8.94
C ASP A 222 -7.49 20.46 8.97
N ALA A 223 -8.31 19.54 8.46
CA ALA A 223 -9.76 19.65 8.42
C ALA A 223 -10.49 18.93 9.58
N MET A 224 -9.76 18.24 10.47
CA MET A 224 -10.32 17.54 11.63
C MET A 224 -10.49 18.49 12.82
N THR A 225 -11.51 18.26 13.64
CA THR A 225 -11.63 18.92 14.95
C THR A 225 -10.64 18.34 15.96
N THR A 226 -10.41 19.06 17.06
CA THR A 226 -9.55 18.59 18.16
C THR A 226 -10.04 17.25 18.76
N GLU A 227 -11.36 17.07 18.85
CA GLU A 227 -11.98 15.84 19.35
C GLU A 227 -11.78 14.68 18.38
N GLN A 228 -11.94 14.92 17.07
CA GLN A 228 -11.66 13.91 16.05
C GLN A 228 -10.17 13.53 16.05
N LEU A 229 -9.24 14.49 16.17
CA LEU A 229 -7.81 14.22 16.30
C LEU A 229 -7.50 13.42 17.56
N SER A 230 -8.17 13.72 18.68
CA SER A 230 -8.05 12.95 19.93
C SER A 230 -8.49 11.50 19.75
N GLY A 231 -9.64 11.29 19.11
CA GLY A 231 -10.16 9.94 18.82
C GLY A 231 -9.34 9.16 17.78
N LEU A 232 -8.79 9.84 16.78
CA LEU A 232 -7.83 9.25 15.85
C LEU A 232 -6.59 8.77 16.61
N LYS A 233 -6.04 9.58 17.52
CA LYS A 233 -4.89 9.18 18.33
C LYS A 233 -5.20 7.98 19.23
N SER A 234 -6.38 7.96 19.86
CA SER A 234 -6.75 6.84 20.74
C SER A 234 -6.92 5.53 19.99
N ALA A 235 -7.22 5.56 18.68
CA ALA A 235 -7.28 4.35 17.86
C ALA A 235 -5.92 3.64 17.71
N PHE A 236 -4.81 4.39 17.80
CA PHE A 236 -3.43 3.91 17.60
C PHE A 236 -2.56 4.11 18.86
N PRO A 237 -2.77 3.32 19.93
CA PRO A 237 -2.10 3.55 21.21
C PRO A 237 -0.57 3.31 21.18
N SER A 238 -0.06 2.56 20.21
CA SER A 238 1.37 2.23 20.07
C SER A 238 2.10 3.06 19.01
N LEU A 239 1.47 4.12 18.50
CA LEU A 239 2.02 4.93 17.42
C LEU A 239 3.31 5.64 17.87
N LYS A 240 4.40 5.41 17.13
CA LYS A 240 5.71 6.04 17.34
C LYS A 240 6.01 7.11 16.30
N GLU A 241 5.50 6.92 15.09
CA GLU A 241 5.82 7.78 13.96
C GLU A 241 4.59 8.14 13.13
N LEU A 242 4.36 9.44 12.97
CA LEU A 242 3.36 9.98 12.06
C LEU A 242 4.06 10.55 10.82
N ILE A 243 3.67 10.06 9.65
CA ILE A 243 4.17 10.53 8.36
C ILE A 243 3.03 11.18 7.59
N LEU A 244 3.27 12.39 7.06
CA LEU A 244 2.23 13.14 6.37
C LEU A 244 2.48 13.21 4.86
N THR A 245 1.41 13.02 4.10
CA THR A 245 1.40 13.16 2.64
C THR A 245 0.61 14.39 2.20
N ASP A 246 1.05 15.02 1.10
CA ASP A 246 0.33 16.07 0.41
C ASP A 246 -0.80 15.51 -0.48
N GLU A 247 -1.51 16.39 -1.18
CA GLU A 247 -2.58 16.01 -2.12
C GLU A 247 -2.09 15.13 -3.29
N LYS A 248 -0.79 15.18 -3.60
CA LYS A 248 -0.14 14.37 -4.66
C LYS A 248 0.42 13.06 -4.11
N GLY A 249 0.24 12.76 -2.82
CA GLY A 249 0.79 11.58 -2.15
C GLY A 249 2.29 11.69 -1.83
N LYS A 250 2.90 12.87 -1.94
CA LYS A 250 4.31 13.08 -1.59
C LYS A 250 4.46 13.39 -0.11
N LEU A 251 5.59 13.00 0.47
CA LEU A 251 5.93 13.30 1.86
C LEU A 251 6.06 14.80 2.08
N VAL A 252 5.29 15.35 3.01
CA VAL A 252 5.29 16.77 3.37
C VAL A 252 6.61 17.18 4.00
N ASP A 253 7.21 16.28 4.78
CA ASP A 253 8.48 16.54 5.47
C ASP A 253 9.70 16.50 4.54
N GLY A 254 9.57 16.07 3.29
CA GLY A 254 10.70 15.93 2.36
C GLY A 254 11.82 15.01 2.89
N ASN A 255 11.46 14.03 3.73
CA ASN A 255 12.35 13.17 4.52
C ASN A 255 13.19 13.89 5.60
N ASP A 256 12.78 15.07 6.05
CA ASP A 256 13.40 15.75 7.19
C ASP A 256 12.74 15.31 8.52
N LEU A 257 13.51 14.58 9.33
CA LEU A 257 13.05 14.05 10.62
C LEU A 257 12.62 15.15 11.60
N ARG A 258 13.20 16.36 11.54
CA ARG A 258 12.81 17.47 12.40
C ARG A 258 11.46 18.03 11.97
N VAL A 259 11.26 18.18 10.66
CA VAL A 259 9.97 18.62 10.10
C VAL A 259 8.89 17.61 10.44
N ARG A 260 9.19 16.31 10.33
CA ARG A 260 8.30 15.21 10.75
C ARG A 260 7.88 15.32 12.22
N ALA A 261 8.85 15.47 13.13
CA ALA A 261 8.55 15.60 14.57
C ALA A 261 7.69 16.84 14.88
N ASN A 262 8.00 17.99 14.26
CA ASN A 262 7.20 19.21 14.42
C ASN A 262 5.78 19.06 13.90
N LEU A 263 5.59 18.37 12.77
CA LEU A 263 4.28 18.08 12.21
C LEU A 263 3.48 17.15 13.14
N ALA A 264 4.08 16.10 13.69
CA ALA A 264 3.43 15.23 14.65
C ALA A 264 2.95 16.01 15.90
N ILE A 265 3.82 16.86 16.46
CA ILE A 265 3.47 17.73 17.60
C ILE A 265 2.32 18.69 17.25
N LYS A 266 2.31 19.28 16.04
CA LYS A 266 1.24 20.16 15.55
C LYS A 266 -0.14 19.50 15.66
N TYR A 267 -0.26 18.22 15.32
CA TYR A 267 -1.53 17.47 15.37
C TYR A 267 -1.75 16.77 16.73
N GLY A 268 -0.94 17.11 17.73
CA GLY A 268 -1.06 16.62 19.10
C GLY A 268 -0.66 15.15 19.27
N PHE A 269 0.13 14.60 18.36
CA PHE A 269 0.77 13.29 18.51
C PHE A 269 2.07 13.44 19.31
N SER A 270 2.40 12.41 20.09
CA SER A 270 3.69 12.34 20.77
C SER A 270 4.81 12.16 19.74
N ALA A 271 5.79 13.05 19.74
CA ALA A 271 7.01 12.88 18.97
C ALA A 271 8.21 13.38 19.77
N GLN A 272 9.32 12.66 19.66
CA GLN A 272 10.60 13.10 20.18
C GLN A 272 11.38 13.80 19.06
N PRO A 273 11.99 14.97 19.31
CA PRO A 273 12.90 15.58 18.35
C PRO A 273 14.04 14.60 18.02
N PRO A 274 14.44 14.46 16.75
CA PRO A 274 15.54 13.58 16.39
C PRO A 274 16.85 14.05 17.03
N SER A 275 17.67 13.09 17.45
CA SER A 275 19.01 13.35 17.99
C SER A 275 19.94 13.91 16.91
N LEU A 276 21.01 14.60 17.33
CA LEU A 276 22.09 15.07 16.44
C LEU A 276 22.69 13.92 15.60
N LYS A 277 22.76 12.71 16.16
CA LYS A 277 23.25 11.51 15.48
C LYS A 277 22.33 11.09 14.34
N GLU A 278 21.01 11.11 14.56
CA GLU A 278 20.00 10.77 13.55
C GLU A 278 19.92 11.84 12.45
N ILE A 279 19.96 13.13 12.82
CA ILE A 279 20.01 14.24 11.87
C ILE A 279 21.27 14.12 10.99
N GLY A 280 22.43 13.89 11.61
CA GLY A 280 23.69 13.71 10.88
C GLY A 280 23.62 12.52 9.91
N ALA A 281 23.07 11.39 10.35
CA ALA A 281 22.97 10.21 9.51
C ALA A 281 22.02 10.41 8.32
N ALA A 282 20.87 11.06 8.54
CA ALA A 282 19.93 11.40 7.48
C ALA A 282 20.58 12.32 6.42
N PHE A 283 21.38 13.30 6.85
CA PHE A 283 22.11 14.20 5.94
C PHE A 283 23.08 13.43 5.02
N PHE A 284 23.91 12.54 5.58
CA PHE A 284 24.88 11.77 4.78
C PHE A 284 24.18 10.79 3.81
N ARG A 285 23.12 10.12 4.25
CA ARG A 285 22.32 9.23 3.38
C ARG A 285 21.68 9.99 2.21
N LYS A 286 21.18 11.21 2.46
CA LYS A 286 20.54 12.05 1.44
C LYS A 286 21.53 12.59 0.42
N THR A 287 22.75 12.93 0.84
CA THR A 287 23.76 13.55 -0.01
C THR A 287 24.58 12.52 -0.82
N GLY A 288 24.58 11.25 -0.40
CA GLY A 288 25.36 10.20 -1.08
C GLY A 288 26.87 10.38 -0.97
N VAL A 289 27.33 11.23 -0.04
CA VAL A 289 28.75 11.49 0.20
C VAL A 289 29.42 10.23 0.73
N ASN A 290 30.63 9.91 0.24
CA ASN A 290 31.42 8.80 0.76
C ASN A 290 31.79 9.05 2.23
N VAL A 291 31.06 8.39 3.12
CA VAL A 291 31.11 8.54 4.58
C VAL A 291 32.46 8.13 5.17
N ASP A 292 33.15 7.19 4.51
CA ASP A 292 34.44 6.67 4.98
C ASP A 292 35.56 7.71 4.91
N GLU A 293 35.48 8.60 3.93
CA GLU A 293 36.45 9.67 3.68
C GLU A 293 36.17 10.94 4.49
N GLN A 294 35.05 11.00 5.22
CA GLN A 294 34.67 12.20 5.97
C GLN A 294 35.33 12.25 7.36
N PRO A 295 35.69 13.44 7.85
CA PRO A 295 36.25 13.65 9.19
C PRO A 295 35.13 13.67 10.26
N ILE A 296 34.33 12.60 10.33
CA ILE A 296 33.23 12.45 11.29
C ILE A 296 33.50 11.27 12.24
N PRO A 297 32.91 11.25 13.45
CA PRO A 297 33.12 10.19 14.43
C PRO A 297 32.77 8.79 13.88
N ASN A 298 33.58 7.77 14.22
CA ASN A 298 33.33 6.38 13.79
C ASN A 298 31.94 5.89 14.21
N GLU A 299 31.47 6.30 15.39
CA GLU A 299 30.13 5.98 15.89
C GLU A 299 29.00 6.46 14.98
N LEU A 300 29.21 7.57 14.25
CA LEU A 300 28.28 8.09 13.26
C LEU A 300 28.46 7.37 11.92
N LYS A 301 29.69 7.06 11.51
CA LYS A 301 29.96 6.23 10.31
C LYS A 301 29.26 4.87 10.41
N ASP A 302 29.45 4.18 11.54
CA ASP A 302 28.84 2.88 11.82
C ASP A 302 27.32 2.96 11.82
N PHE A 303 26.77 4.05 12.38
CA PHE A 303 25.33 4.26 12.41
C PHE A 303 24.73 4.57 11.03
N ILE A 304 25.44 5.32 10.18
CA ILE A 304 25.00 5.59 8.80
C ILE A 304 24.94 4.29 7.99
N LYS A 305 25.94 3.41 8.17
CA LYS A 305 26.11 2.14 7.47
C LYS A 305 25.17 1.01 7.94
N LYS A 306 24.51 1.16 9.10
CA LYS A 306 23.47 0.21 9.50
C LYS A 306 22.32 0.26 8.48
N PRO A 307 21.85 -0.91 8.00
CA PRO A 307 20.75 -1.00 7.06
C PRO A 307 19.45 -0.45 7.65
#